data_AF-A0A497N747-F1
#
_entry.id   AF-A0A497N747-F1
#
_cell.length_a   1.000
_cell.length_b   1.000
_cell.length_c   1.000
_cell.angle_alpha   90.00
_cell.angle_beta   90.00
_cell.angle_gamma   90.00
#
_symmetry.space_group_name_H-M   'P 1'
#
loop_
_entity.id
_entity.type
_entity.pdbx_description
1 polymer ?
#
loop_
_entity_poly.entity_id
_entity_poly.type
_entity_poly.pdbx_seq_one_letter_code
_entity_poly.pdbx_strand_id
1 'polypeptide(L)'
;RLLRLAELYNCSVVITNQIQSNPSAFVFGDPNRPAGGNVVAHASTHRLYIRKSKKNIRVIQVIDSPYLPEEKTRFAITASGVEDAEEM
;
A
#
# COMPACT_ATOMS: atom_id res chain seq x y z
N ARG A 1 13.65 13.84 -3.28
CA ARG A 1 13.97 14.66 -2.07
C ARG A 1 13.70 13.92 -0.77
N LEU A 2 12.61 13.15 -0.66
CA LEU A 2 12.28 12.36 0.53
C LEU A 2 13.34 11.29 0.88
N LEU A 3 13.83 10.54 -0.11
CA LEU A 3 14.91 9.54 0.09
C LEU A 3 16.14 10.12 0.78
N ARG A 4 16.62 11.27 0.30
CA ARG A 4 17.75 11.98 0.90
C ARG A 4 17.50 12.33 2.37
N LEU A 5 16.28 12.69 2.77
CA LEU A 5 15.96 12.99 4.17
C LEU A 5 15.94 11.71 5.02
N ALA A 6 15.35 10.64 4.50
CA ALA A 6 15.34 9.33 5.17
C ALA A 6 16.76 8.83 5.45
N GLU A 7 17.65 8.94 4.46
CA GLU A 7 19.06 8.54 4.57
C GLU A 7 19.85 9.43 5.54
N LEU A 8 19.69 10.76 5.45
CA LEU A 8 20.45 11.69 6.28
C LEU A 8 20.09 11.62 7.77
N TYR A 9 18.82 11.40 8.08
CA TYR A 9 18.31 11.41 9.45
C TYR A 9 17.97 10.01 9.99
N ASN A 10 18.25 8.96 9.21
CA ASN A 10 17.90 7.58 9.52
C ASN A 10 16.44 7.43 10.00
N CYS A 11 15.52 8.08 9.29
CA CYS A 11 14.11 8.12 9.65
C CYS A 11 13.23 7.41 8.59
N SER A 12 12.10 6.86 9.04
CA SER A 12 11.15 6.22 8.14
C SER A 12 10.25 7.26 7.46
N VAL A 13 10.11 7.18 6.14
CA VAL A 13 9.18 8.01 5.37
C VAL A 13 8.03 7.14 4.88
N VAL A 14 6.82 7.44 5.36
CA VAL A 14 5.60 6.77 4.93
C VAL A 14 4.75 7.77 4.15
N ILE A 15 4.34 7.38 2.94
CA ILE A 15 3.49 8.19 2.07
C ILE A 15 2.20 7.43 1.77
N THR A 16 1.08 8.15 1.71
CA THR A 16 -0.18 7.62 1.21
C THR A 16 -0.35 8.01 -0.25
N ASN A 17 -0.89 7.09 -1.04
CA ASN A 17 -1.19 7.34 -2.44
C ASN A 17 -2.63 6.94 -2.75
N GLN A 18 -3.29 7.73 -3.59
CA GLN A 18 -4.65 7.44 -4.03
C GLN A 18 -4.63 6.50 -5.24
N ILE A 19 -5.71 5.76 -5.40
CA ILE A 19 -5.96 4.90 -6.56
C ILE A 19 -6.84 5.69 -7.52
N GLN A 20 -6.48 5.67 -8.80
CA GLN A 20 -7.30 6.19 -9.89
C GLN A 20 -7.89 5.03 -10.68
N SER A 21 -9.12 5.22 -11.16
CA SER A 21 -9.75 4.28 -12.08
C SER A 21 -9.05 4.34 -13.43
N ASN A 22 -8.71 3.19 -13.98
CA ASN A 22 -8.21 3.07 -15.34
C ASN A 22 -9.33 2.57 -16.27
N PRO A 23 -10.08 3.47 -16.94
CA PRO A 23 -11.21 3.06 -17.78
C PRO A 23 -10.80 2.21 -19.00
N SER A 24 -9.52 2.21 -19.41
CA SER A 24 -9.03 1.38 -20.52
C SER A 24 -8.72 -0.07 -20.11
N ALA A 25 -8.61 -0.36 -18.80
CA ALA A 25 -8.33 -1.71 -18.30
C ALA A 25 -9.59 -2.59 -18.13
N PHE A 26 -10.78 -2.06 -18.44
CA PHE A 26 -12.07 -2.72 -18.21
C PHE A 26 -12.23 -4.09 -18.89
N VAL A 27 -11.43 -4.37 -19.93
CA VAL A 27 -11.55 -5.60 -20.74
C VAL A 27 -10.53 -6.67 -20.33
N PHE A 28 -9.32 -6.31 -19.86
CA PHE A 28 -8.23 -7.27 -19.54
C PHE A 28 -7.20 -6.74 -18.51
N GLY A 29 -7.63 -6.16 -17.38
CA GLY A 29 -6.68 -5.74 -16.33
C GLY A 29 -7.33 -5.34 -15.01
N ASP A 30 -6.50 -5.09 -14.00
CA ASP A 30 -6.97 -4.48 -12.74
C ASP A 30 -7.44 -3.05 -13.04
N PRO A 31 -8.72 -2.70 -12.76
CA PRO A 31 -9.23 -1.35 -13.00
C PRO A 31 -8.63 -0.30 -12.06
N ASN A 32 -7.84 -0.71 -11.06
CA ASN A 32 -7.21 0.15 -10.07
C ASN A 32 -5.75 0.40 -10.41
N ARG A 33 -5.36 1.67 -10.60
CA ARG A 33 -3.96 2.07 -10.80
C ARG A 33 -3.53 3.06 -9.72
N PRO A 34 -2.33 2.90 -9.11
CA PRO A 34 -1.80 3.92 -8.20
C PRO A 34 -1.52 5.22 -8.97
N ALA A 35 -1.88 6.36 -8.39
CA ALA A 35 -1.60 7.66 -8.99
C ALA A 35 -0.08 7.93 -9.06
N GLY A 36 0.36 8.72 -10.04
CA GLY A 36 1.77 9.12 -10.18
C GLY A 36 2.69 8.11 -10.91
N GLY A 37 2.16 6.97 -11.35
CA GLY A 37 2.82 6.07 -12.30
C GLY A 37 4.22 5.61 -11.88
N ASN A 38 5.15 5.52 -12.84
CA ASN A 38 6.49 4.97 -12.63
C ASN A 38 7.37 5.84 -11.70
N VAL A 39 7.11 7.15 -11.63
CA VAL A 39 7.88 8.06 -10.77
C VAL A 39 7.71 7.69 -9.30
N VAL A 40 6.46 7.49 -8.88
CA VAL A 40 6.15 7.06 -7.50
C VAL A 40 6.63 5.63 -7.27
N ALA A 41 6.51 4.76 -8.29
CA ALA A 41 7.01 3.39 -8.20
C ALA A 41 8.52 3.34 -7.92
N HIS A 42 9.34 4.05 -8.70
CA HIS A 42 10.81 4.04 -8.53
C HIS A 42 11.28 4.77 -7.26
N ALA A 43 10.52 5.76 -6.77
CA ALA A 43 10.89 6.51 -5.57
C ALA A 43 10.52 5.79 -4.26
N SER A 44 9.80 4.66 -4.33
CA SER A 44 9.30 3.94 -3.16
C SER A 44 10.05 2.62 -2.97
N THR A 45 10.58 2.38 -1.77
CA THR A 45 11.29 1.13 -1.46
C THR A 45 10.35 -0.04 -1.20
N HIS A 46 9.22 0.22 -0.54
CA HIS A 46 8.17 -0.78 -0.29
C HIS A 46 6.84 -0.19 -0.70
N ARG A 47 6.04 -0.97 -1.44
CA ARG A 47 4.69 -0.56 -1.84
C ARG A 47 3.69 -1.54 -1.26
N LEU A 48 2.77 -0.97 -0.48
CA LEU A 48 1.71 -1.71 0.19
C LEU A 48 0.37 -1.31 -0.43
N TYR A 49 -0.42 -2.31 -0.81
CA TYR A 49 -1.75 -2.12 -1.33
C TYR A 49 -2.79 -2.50 -0.27
N ILE A 50 -3.59 -1.52 0.16
CA ILE A 50 -4.62 -1.72 1.18
C ILE A 50 -5.99 -1.73 0.50
N ARG A 51 -6.76 -2.80 0.72
CA ARG A 51 -8.15 -2.92 0.26
C ARG A 51 -9.10 -3.14 1.43
N LYS A 52 -10.32 -2.63 1.28
CA LYS A 52 -11.40 -2.90 2.23
C LYS A 52 -11.86 -4.36 2.10
N SER A 53 -12.09 -5.01 3.23
CA SER A 53 -12.73 -6.32 3.33
C SER A 53 -14.11 -6.17 3.98
N LYS A 54 -14.72 -7.29 4.43
CA LYS A 54 -15.97 -7.28 5.19
C LYS A 54 -15.78 -6.56 6.54
N LYS A 55 -16.82 -5.88 7.02
CA LYS A 55 -16.84 -5.15 8.30
C LYS A 55 -15.67 -4.15 8.41
N ASN A 56 -14.99 -4.13 9.55
CA ASN A 56 -13.85 -3.25 9.84
C ASN A 56 -12.49 -3.85 9.44
N ILE A 57 -12.49 -4.98 8.74
CA ILE A 57 -11.27 -5.65 8.30
C ILE A 57 -10.72 -4.96 7.04
N ARG A 58 -9.39 -4.86 6.99
CA ARG A 58 -8.60 -4.44 5.84
C ARG A 58 -7.62 -5.55 5.49
N VAL A 59 -7.31 -5.66 4.20
CA VAL A 59 -6.26 -6.54 3.71
C VAL A 59 -5.16 -5.66 3.16
N ILE A 60 -3.95 -5.82 3.67
CA ILE A 60 -2.74 -5.21 3.13
C ILE A 60 -1.96 -6.27 2.36
N GLN A 61 -1.41 -5.88 1.22
CA GLN A 61 -0.55 -6.74 0.39
C GLN A 61 0.75 -6.01 0.09
N VAL A 62 1.88 -6.70 0.21
CA VAL A 62 3.14 -6.25 -0.39
C VAL A 62 3.04 -6.47 -1.90
N ILE A 63 3.03 -5.39 -2.67
CA ILE A 63 2.98 -5.46 -4.15
C ILE A 63 4.35 -5.22 -4.79
N ASP A 64 5.28 -4.65 -4.02
CA ASP A 64 6.65 -4.42 -4.47
C ASP A 64 7.55 -4.20 -3.26
N SER A 65 8.67 -4.91 -3.25
CA SER A 65 9.69 -4.82 -2.21
C SER A 65 10.97 -5.49 -2.70
N PRO A 66 12.16 -4.93 -2.40
CA PRO A 66 13.42 -5.54 -2.77
C PRO A 66 13.70 -6.88 -2.08
N TYR A 67 13.09 -7.15 -0.91
CA TYR A 67 13.40 -8.36 -0.12
C TYR A 67 12.20 -8.98 0.60
N LEU A 68 11.03 -8.32 0.62
CA LEU A 68 9.83 -8.92 1.20
C LEU A 68 9.06 -9.69 0.13
N PRO A 69 8.58 -10.90 0.42
CA PRO A 69 7.72 -11.63 -0.49
C PRO A 69 6.38 -10.91 -0.69
N GLU A 70 5.72 -11.17 -1.82
CA GLU A 70 4.35 -10.71 -2.06
C GLU A 70 3.35 -11.45 -1.16
N GLU A 71 3.20 -10.96 0.07
CA GLU A 71 2.32 -11.56 1.08
C GLU A 71 1.14 -10.66 1.42
N LYS A 72 0.05 -11.28 1.88
CA LYS A 72 -1.19 -10.62 2.28
C LYS A 72 -1.46 -10.85 3.76
N THR A 73 -1.72 -9.77 4.49
CA THR A 73 -2.08 -9.81 5.91
C THR A 73 -3.40 -9.08 6.13
N ARG A 74 -4.16 -9.51 7.13
CA ARG A 74 -5.43 -8.89 7.53
C ARG A 74 -5.23 -8.12 8.84
N PHE A 75 -5.85 -6.95 8.94
CA PHE A 75 -5.89 -6.16 10.16
C PHE A 75 -7.28 -5.52 10.30
N ALA A 76 -7.66 -5.18 11.53
CA ALA A 76 -8.88 -4.46 11.83
C ALA A 76 -8.58 -2.98 12.09
N ILE A 77 -9.55 -2.11 11.75
CA ILE A 77 -9.54 -0.71 12.17
C ILE A 77 -10.62 -0.53 13.23
N THR A 78 -10.21 -0.24 14.46
CA THR A 78 -11.09 -0.01 15.61
C THR A 78 -11.01 1.46 16.05
N ALA A 79 -11.74 1.82 17.11
CA ALA A 79 -11.63 3.15 17.71
C ALA A 79 -10.24 3.40 18.33
N SER A 80 -9.52 2.33 18.70
CA SER A 80 -8.17 2.39 19.28
C SER A 80 -7.07 2.47 18.21
N GLY A 81 -7.40 2.23 16.94
CA GLY A 81 -6.45 2.29 15.82
C GLY A 81 -6.40 1.01 14.99
N VAL A 82 -5.19 0.56 14.68
CA VAL A 82 -4.93 -0.67 13.90
C VAL A 82 -4.71 -1.82 14.88
N GLU A 83 -5.50 -2.87 14.75
CA GLU A 83 -5.44 -4.08 15.58
C GLU A 83 -5.33 -5.34 14.72
N ASP A 84 -4.85 -6.44 15.29
CA ASP A 84 -4.76 -7.72 14.61
C ASP A 84 -6.15 -8.29 14.32
N ALA A 85 -6.31 -8.91 13.15
CA ALA A 85 -7.59 -9.48 12.73
C ALA A 85 -7.79 -10.93 13.22
N GLU A 86 -6.83 -11.51 13.96
CA GLU A 86 -6.89 -12.91 14.40
C GLU A 86 -7.95 -13.17 15.48
N GLU A 87 -8.51 -12.11 16.09
CA GLU A 87 -9.49 -12.19 17.18
C GLU A 87 -10.91 -11.68 16.84
N MET A 88 -11.31 -11.57 15.55
CA MET A 88 -12.64 -11.06 15.13
C MET A 88 -13.42 -11.90 14.11
#